data_AF-A0A6N6RN84-F1
#
_entry.id   AF-A0A6N6RN84-F1
#
_cell.length_a   1.000
_cell.length_b   1.000
_cell.length_c   1.000
_cell.angle_alpha   90.00
_cell.angle_beta   90.00
_cell.angle_gamma   90.00
#
_symmetry.space_group_name_H-M   'P 1'
#
loop_
_entity.id
_entity.type
_entity.pdbx_description
1 polymer ?
#
loop_
_entity_poly.entity_id
_entity_poly.type
_entity_poly.pdbx_seq_one_letter_code
_entity_poly.pdbx_strand_id
1 'polypeptide(L)'
;FLLSTLETGYAQDGASCCIAHEGLGCDDQACQDVVCAADSVCCDIGWDTKCADEAQELCGNVCVGEFRPVPAFNEWGLIALAGALGLFSLFVIRKRYAQRAK
;
A
#
# COMPACT_ATOMS: atom_id res chain seq x y z
N PHE A 1 -1.98 37.99 17.99
CA PHE A 1 -2.75 37.08 17.14
C PHE A 1 -1.82 36.00 16.64
N LEU A 2 -1.57 35.07 17.55
CA LEU A 2 -0.82 33.85 17.33
C LEU A 2 -1.74 32.84 16.63
N LEU A 3 -1.15 32.05 15.72
CA LEU A 3 -1.60 30.74 15.27
C LEU A 3 -2.86 30.66 14.37
N SER A 4 -2.68 30.94 13.09
CA SER A 4 -3.45 30.33 11.97
C SER A 4 -2.51 30.43 10.76
N THR A 5 -1.77 29.42 10.33
CA THR A 5 -2.06 27.99 10.24
C THR A 5 -0.72 27.24 10.34
N LEU A 6 -0.62 26.35 11.33
CA LEU A 6 0.21 25.17 11.18
C LEU A 6 -0.60 24.21 10.30
N GLU A 7 -0.64 24.48 9.00
CA GLU A 7 -1.12 23.50 8.04
C GLU A 7 0.01 23.32 7.06
N THR A 8 0.66 22.19 7.24
CA THR A 8 1.57 21.57 6.30
C THR A 8 1.14 21.87 4.87
N GLY A 9 1.80 22.84 4.24
CA GLY A 9 1.85 22.97 2.79
C GLY A 9 2.69 21.82 2.22
N TYR A 10 2.27 20.59 2.49
CA TYR A 10 2.57 19.48 1.61
C TYR A 10 1.69 19.74 0.39
N ALA A 11 2.32 20.07 -0.74
CA ALA A 11 1.65 20.05 -2.02
C ALA A 11 0.99 18.67 -2.15
N GLN A 12 -0.34 18.62 -2.05
CA GLN A 12 -1.08 17.39 -2.33
C GLN A 12 -1.04 17.23 -3.84
N ASP A 13 -0.01 16.54 -4.30
CA ASP A 13 -0.05 15.75 -5.52
C ASP A 13 -1.12 14.66 -5.31
N GLY A 14 -2.39 15.04 -5.49
CA GLY A 14 -3.60 14.23 -5.34
C GLY A 14 -3.84 13.60 -3.96
N ALA A 15 -5.06 13.67 -3.46
CA ALA A 15 -5.47 12.89 -2.29
C ALA A 15 -5.95 11.50 -2.74
N SER A 16 -6.05 10.55 -1.81
CA SER A 16 -6.40 9.15 -2.15
C SER A 16 -7.71 9.06 -2.94
N CYS A 17 -7.69 8.42 -4.11
CA CYS A 17 -8.90 8.18 -4.93
C CYS A 17 -10.00 7.43 -4.18
N CYS A 18 -9.67 6.77 -3.08
CA CYS A 18 -10.51 5.76 -2.44
C CYS A 18 -11.10 6.27 -1.13
N ILE A 19 -10.85 7.54 -0.80
CA ILE A 19 -11.34 8.18 0.41
C ILE A 19 -11.91 9.54 0.01
N ALA A 20 -13.11 9.85 0.48
CA ALA A 20 -13.72 11.15 0.30
C ALA A 20 -12.85 12.26 0.90
N HIS A 21 -12.68 13.37 0.18
CA HIS A 21 -11.88 14.51 0.60
C HIS A 21 -12.38 15.83 0.03
N GLU A 22 -11.96 16.95 0.63
CA GLU A 22 -12.40 18.29 0.23
C GLU A 22 -11.74 18.80 -1.08
N GLY A 23 -10.78 18.06 -1.64
CA GLY A 23 -10.16 18.35 -2.93
C GLY A 23 -10.96 17.87 -4.14
N LEU A 24 -10.52 18.30 -5.32
CA LEU A 24 -10.98 17.83 -6.63
C LEU A 24 -10.03 16.76 -7.15
N GLY A 25 -10.57 15.71 -7.77
CA GLY A 25 -9.77 14.65 -8.36
C GLY A 25 -9.04 13.78 -7.34
N CYS A 26 -8.01 13.04 -7.75
CA CYS A 26 -7.27 12.17 -6.85
C CYS A 26 -5.81 11.97 -7.27
N ASP A 27 -5.05 11.15 -6.52
CA ASP A 27 -3.62 10.86 -6.72
C ASP A 27 -3.29 10.00 -7.94
N ASP A 28 -4.29 9.34 -8.53
CA ASP A 28 -4.15 8.61 -9.78
C ASP A 28 -4.93 9.30 -10.89
N GLN A 29 -4.21 9.96 -11.81
CA GLN A 29 -4.82 10.68 -12.94
C GLN A 29 -5.65 9.76 -13.85
N ALA A 30 -5.23 8.51 -14.06
CA ALA A 30 -5.96 7.59 -14.93
C ALA A 30 -7.28 7.17 -14.28
N CYS A 31 -7.28 6.94 -12.97
CA CYS A 31 -8.49 6.68 -12.22
C CYS A 31 -9.39 7.90 -12.17
N GLN A 32 -8.82 9.07 -11.88
CA GLN A 32 -9.55 10.33 -11.89
C GLN A 32 -10.27 10.53 -13.22
N ASP A 33 -9.59 10.38 -14.36
CA ASP A 33 -10.20 10.57 -15.68
C ASP A 33 -11.36 9.60 -15.93
N VAL A 34 -11.25 8.35 -15.44
CA VAL A 34 -12.32 7.34 -15.55
C VAL A 34 -13.51 7.72 -14.67
N VAL A 35 -13.28 8.15 -13.42
CA VAL A 35 -14.34 8.60 -12.51
C VAL A 35 -14.99 9.90 -13.04
N CYS A 36 -14.20 10.88 -13.51
CA CYS A 36 -14.74 12.10 -14.13
C CYS A 36 -15.62 11.80 -15.35
N ALA A 37 -15.28 10.76 -16.12
CA ALA A 37 -16.07 10.35 -17.28
C ALA A 37 -17.38 9.64 -16.87
N ALA A 38 -17.42 9.03 -15.69
CA ALA A 38 -18.62 8.41 -15.13
C ALA A 38 -19.52 9.44 -14.42
N ASP A 39 -18.93 10.30 -13.58
CA ASP A 39 -19.58 11.39 -12.86
C ASP A 39 -18.71 12.65 -12.86
N SER A 40 -19.10 13.66 -13.65
CA SER A 40 -18.34 14.90 -13.76
C SER A 40 -18.36 15.73 -12.47
N VAL A 41 -19.33 15.49 -11.58
CA VAL A 41 -19.44 16.16 -10.28
C VAL A 41 -18.19 15.90 -9.43
N CYS A 42 -17.59 14.71 -9.55
CA CYS A 42 -16.38 14.34 -8.82
C CYS A 42 -15.16 15.21 -9.15
N CYS A 43 -15.18 15.87 -10.30
CA CYS A 43 -14.07 16.68 -10.81
C CYS A 43 -14.40 18.17 -10.89
N ASP A 44 -15.70 18.51 -10.92
CA ASP A 44 -16.18 19.89 -10.98
C ASP A 44 -16.59 20.45 -9.61
N ILE A 45 -17.04 19.59 -8.67
CA ILE A 45 -17.59 20.01 -7.36
C ILE A 45 -16.73 19.52 -6.21
N GLY A 46 -16.39 18.22 -6.18
CA GLY A 46 -15.66 17.63 -5.05
C GLY A 46 -15.64 16.12 -5.08
N TRP A 47 -14.60 15.53 -4.48
CA TRP A 47 -14.46 14.09 -4.36
C TRP A 47 -15.09 13.56 -3.08
N ASP A 48 -16.39 13.25 -3.12
CA ASP A 48 -17.14 12.75 -1.96
C ASP A 48 -17.11 11.21 -1.85
N THR A 49 -17.91 10.66 -0.93
CA THR A 49 -17.98 9.19 -0.74
C THR A 49 -18.45 8.46 -1.99
N LYS A 50 -19.33 9.07 -2.79
CA LYS A 50 -19.81 8.46 -4.04
C LYS A 50 -18.68 8.38 -5.05
N CYS A 51 -17.87 9.43 -5.17
CA CYS A 51 -16.67 9.43 -6.01
C CYS A 51 -15.65 8.37 -5.57
N ALA A 52 -15.46 8.20 -4.26
CA ALA A 52 -14.59 7.16 -3.70
C ALA A 52 -15.13 5.73 -3.92
N ASP A 53 -16.44 5.53 -3.89
CA ASP A 53 -17.07 4.24 -4.20
C ASP A 53 -16.96 3.93 -5.71
N GLU A 54 -17.19 4.92 -6.57
CA GLU A 54 -16.99 4.79 -8.02
C GLU A 54 -15.52 4.49 -8.38
N ALA A 55 -14.56 5.11 -7.69
CA ALA A 55 -13.15 4.80 -7.86
C ALA A 55 -12.81 3.35 -7.46
N GLN A 56 -13.46 2.81 -6.42
CA GLN A 56 -13.29 1.39 -6.05
C GLN A 56 -13.83 0.44 -7.12
N GLU A 57 -14.96 0.79 -7.75
CA GLU A 57 -15.59 -0.03 -8.78
C GLU A 57 -14.86 0.05 -10.13
N LEU A 58 -14.46 1.26 -10.54
CA LEU A 58 -13.88 1.53 -11.84
C LEU A 58 -12.35 1.36 -11.87
N CYS A 59 -11.69 1.61 -10.74
CA CYS A 59 -10.24 1.63 -10.61
C CYS A 59 -9.73 0.61 -9.58
N GLY A 60 -10.38 -0.56 -9.44
CA GLY A 60 -10.20 -1.48 -8.30
C GLY A 60 -8.76 -1.90 -7.92
N ASN A 61 -7.73 -1.58 -8.71
CA ASN A 61 -6.31 -1.71 -8.37
C ASN A 61 -5.72 -0.51 -7.59
N VAL A 62 -6.36 0.65 -7.61
CA VAL A 62 -5.96 1.88 -6.88
C VAL A 62 -6.44 1.83 -5.43
N CYS A 63 -7.61 1.22 -5.19
CA CYS A 63 -8.25 1.20 -3.87
C CYS A 63 -8.01 -0.03 -3.02
N VAL A 64 -7.36 -1.03 -3.60
CA VAL A 64 -6.74 -2.07 -2.79
C VAL A 64 -5.49 -1.47 -2.19
N GLY A 65 -5.61 -1.04 -0.92
CA GLY A 65 -4.46 -0.67 -0.11
C GLY A 65 -3.39 -1.72 -0.36
N GLU A 66 -2.27 -1.26 -0.92
CA GLU A 66 -1.23 -2.10 -1.44
C GLU A 66 -0.68 -2.92 -0.26
N PHE A 67 -1.29 -4.05 0.07
CA PHE A 67 -0.50 -5.22 0.37
C PHE A 67 0.15 -5.56 -0.97
N ARG A 68 1.16 -4.76 -1.34
CA ARG A 68 2.32 -5.34 -1.97
C ARG A 68 2.57 -6.57 -1.14
N PRO A 69 2.47 -7.80 -1.69
CA PRO A 69 3.31 -8.83 -1.11
C PRO A 69 4.68 -8.16 -1.06
N VAL A 70 5.16 -7.87 0.16
CA VAL A 70 6.56 -7.47 0.40
C VAL A 70 7.36 -8.30 -0.59
N PRO A 71 8.23 -7.72 -1.43
CA PRO A 71 9.02 -8.50 -2.36
C PRO A 71 9.94 -9.41 -1.54
N ALA A 72 9.42 -10.55 -1.08
CA ALA A 72 10.11 -11.59 -0.35
C ALA A 72 10.96 -12.43 -1.30
N PHE A 73 11.33 -11.85 -2.44
CA PHE A 73 12.33 -12.37 -3.35
C PHE A 73 13.31 -11.27 -3.78
N ASN A 74 13.43 -10.17 -3.03
CA ASN A 74 14.67 -9.40 -3.12
C ASN A 74 15.80 -10.16 -2.41
N GLU A 75 17.02 -9.75 -2.70
CA GLU A 75 18.29 -10.42 -2.37
C GLU A 75 18.40 -10.82 -0.89
N TRP A 76 17.79 -10.03 0.01
CA TRP A 76 17.79 -10.23 1.45
C TRP A 76 16.79 -11.30 1.92
N GLY A 77 15.68 -11.51 1.20
CA GLY A 77 14.68 -12.55 1.52
C GLY A 77 15.24 -13.97 1.33
N LEU A 78 16.04 -14.18 0.28
CA LEU A 78 16.70 -15.46 0.03
C LEU A 78 17.79 -15.76 1.06
N ILE A 79 18.53 -14.74 1.52
CA ILE A 79 19.53 -14.88 2.58
C ILE A 79 18.86 -15.30 3.90
N ALA A 80 17.72 -14.72 4.25
CA ALA A 80 16.98 -15.08 5.45
C ALA A 80 16.50 -16.55 5.43
N LEU A 81 16.00 -17.03 4.28
CA LEU A 81 15.59 -18.42 4.10
C LEU A 81 16.77 -19.41 4.17
N ALA A 82 17.88 -19.08 3.51
CA ALA A 82 19.10 -19.90 3.58
C ALA A 82 19.64 -20.00 5.02
N GLY A 83 19.59 -18.89 5.78
CA GLY A 83 19.96 -18.85 7.19
C GLY A 83 19.09 -19.78 8.05
N ALA A 84 17.77 -19.75 7.88
CA ALA A 84 16.83 -20.60 8.63
C ALA A 84 17.06 -22.09 8.35
N LEU A 85 17.23 -22.48 7.08
CA LEU A 85 17.52 -23.86 6.68
C LEU A 85 18.87 -24.36 7.23
N GLY A 86 19.88 -23.49 7.26
CA GLY A 86 21.20 -23.77 7.84
C GLY A 86 21.13 -24.05 9.34
N LEU A 87 20.46 -23.18 10.11
CA LEU A 87 20.29 -23.35 11.55
C LEU A 87 19.49 -24.61 11.90
N PHE A 88 18.42 -24.88 11.15
CA PHE A 88 17.63 -26.10 11.32
C PHE A 88 18.47 -27.37 11.08
N SER A 89 19.26 -27.38 10.01
CA SER A 89 20.17 -28.48 9.70
C SER A 89 21.22 -28.69 10.79
N LEU A 90 21.83 -27.62 11.29
CA LEU A 90 22.78 -27.70 12.41
C LEU A 90 22.12 -28.22 13.69
N PHE A 91 20.90 -27.79 14.01
CA PHE A 91 20.15 -28.29 15.16
C PHE A 91 19.89 -29.80 15.05
N VAL A 92 19.45 -30.27 13.87
CA VAL A 92 19.24 -31.70 13.60
C VAL A 92 20.56 -32.48 13.71
N ILE A 93 21.64 -31.97 13.13
CA ILE A 93 22.96 -32.60 13.20
C ILE A 93 23.43 -32.69 14.66
N ARG A 94 23.39 -31.59 15.42
CA ARG A 94 23.79 -31.59 16.84
C ARG A 94 22.96 -32.57 17.66
N LYS A 95 21.65 -32.65 17.43
CA LYS A 95 20.79 -33.67 18.06
C LYS A 95 21.26 -35.08 17.70
N ARG A 96 21.52 -35.38 16.43
CA ARG A 96 21.98 -36.71 16.00
C ARG A 96 23.34 -37.09 16.60
N TYR A 97 24.28 -36.15 16.72
CA TYR A 97 25.55 -36.39 17.41
C TYR A 97 25.35 -36.70 18.90
N ALA A 98 24.49 -35.95 19.58
CA ALA A 98 24.18 -36.20 20.99
C ALA A 98 23.52 -37.56 21.24
N GLN A 99 22.73 -38.07 20.28
CA GLN A 99 22.16 -39.42 20.35
C GLN A 99 23.22 -40.52 20.13
N ARG A 100 24.21 -40.28 19.26
CA ARG A 100 25.30 -41.24 18.98
C ARG A 100 26.40 -41.29 20.05
N ALA A 101 26.48 -40.27 20.90
CA ALA A 101 27.44 -40.19 21.99
C ALA A 101 26.96 -40.90 23.28
N LYS A 102 25.80 -41.56 23.24
CA LYS A 102 25.27 -42.45 24.28
C LYS A 102 25.42 -43.90 23.82
#